data_AF-A0A9E5R9D4-F1
#
_entry.id   AF-A0A9E5R9D4-F1
#
_cell.length_a   1.000
_cell.length_b   1.000
_cell.length_c   1.000
_cell.angle_alpha   90.00
_cell.angle_beta   90.00
_cell.angle_gamma   90.00
#
_symmetry.space_group_name_H-M   'P 1'
#
loop_
_entity.id
_entity.type
_entity.pdbx_description
1 polymer ?
#
loop_
_entity_poly.entity_id
_entity_poly.type
_entity_poly.pdbx_seq_one_letter_code
_entity_poly.pdbx_strand_id
1 'polypeptide(L)' 'MKPNFNGMTKAELRAYVLEHRDDLDAIEALFSLHSSSESMLFHLPSSEEEWQQQIEQIRPILERDQERERLKQQNGE' A
#
# COMPACT_ATOMS: atom_id res chain seq x y z
N MET A 1 -2.10 -28.56 -0.78
CA MET A 1 -2.55 -27.76 0.38
C MET A 1 -2.30 -26.31 0.04
N LYS A 2 -3.31 -25.44 0.08
CA LYS A 2 -3.11 -24.01 -0.18
C LYS A 2 -2.46 -23.34 1.04
N PRO A 3 -1.59 -22.34 0.86
CA PRO A 3 -1.05 -21.55 1.97
C PRO A 3 -2.15 -20.75 2.68
N ASN A 4 -1.89 -20.33 3.92
CA ASN A 4 -2.77 -19.39 4.61
C ASN A 4 -2.44 -17.95 4.18
N PHE A 5 -3.17 -17.46 3.18
CA PHE A 5 -3.00 -16.11 2.63
C PHE A 5 -3.25 -14.99 3.65
N ASN A 6 -4.18 -15.17 4.59
CA ASN A 6 -4.48 -14.16 5.62
C ASN A 6 -3.33 -13.95 6.62
N GLY A 7 -2.40 -14.91 6.72
CA GLY A 7 -1.23 -14.81 7.59
C GLY A 7 0.01 -14.23 6.90
N MET A 8 -0.05 -13.99 5.59
CA MET A 8 1.09 -13.48 4.82
C MET A 8 1.15 -11.96 4.85
N THR A 9 2.36 -11.42 4.85
CA THR A 9 2.60 -10.01 4.57
C THR A 9 2.25 -9.71 3.10
N LYS A 10 2.01 -8.42 2.80
CA LYS A 10 1.76 -7.96 1.42
C LYS A 10 2.89 -8.35 0.45
N ALA A 11 4.14 -8.37 0.93
CA ALA A 11 5.30 -8.73 0.12
C ALA A 11 5.30 -10.23 -0.24
N GLU A 12 5.02 -11.09 0.74
CA GLU A 12 4.92 -12.55 0.56
C GLU A 12 3.75 -12.92 -0.36
N LEU A 13 2.58 -12.32 -0.17
CA LEU A 13 1.42 -12.50 -1.06
C LEU A 13 1.71 -12.08 -2.49
N ARG A 14 2.39 -10.94 -2.69
CA ARG A 14 2.76 -10.46 -4.01
C ARG A 14 3.73 -11.42 -4.69
N ALA A 15 4.73 -11.93 -3.98
CA ALA A 15 5.67 -12.92 -4.52
C ALA A 15 4.93 -14.21 -4.92
N TYR A 16 4.03 -14.70 -4.06
CA TYR A 16 3.24 -15.90 -4.34
C TYR A 16 2.35 -15.76 -5.58
N VAL A 17 1.61 -14.67 -5.69
CA VAL A 17 0.72 -14.39 -6.84
C VAL A 17 1.50 -14.29 -8.15
N LEU A 18 2.73 -13.74 -8.12
CA LEU A 18 3.56 -13.64 -9.32
C LEU A 18 4.00 -15.00 -9.86
N GLU A 19 4.25 -15.96 -8.96
CA GLU A 19 4.58 -17.35 -9.28
C GLU A 19 3.33 -18.19 -9.62
N HIS A 20 2.17 -17.85 -9.05
CA HIS A 20 0.92 -18.61 -9.15
C HIS A 20 -0.21 -17.73 -9.71
N ARG A 21 -0.02 -17.24 -10.94
CA ARG A 21 -0.93 -16.26 -11.58
C ARG A 21 -2.36 -16.73 -11.79
N ASP A 22 -2.61 -18.03 -11.74
CA ASP A 22 -3.93 -18.63 -11.93
C ASP A 22 -4.67 -18.89 -10.60
N ASP A 23 -4.01 -18.68 -9.44
CA ASP A 23 -4.65 -18.86 -8.13
C ASP A 23 -5.46 -17.62 -7.76
N LEU A 24 -6.74 -17.62 -8.17
CA LEU A 24 -7.68 -16.54 -7.90
C LEU A 24 -7.82 -16.23 -6.40
N ASP A 25 -7.70 -17.23 -5.53
CA ASP A 25 -7.81 -17.04 -4.07
C ASP A 25 -6.64 -16.20 -3.53
N ALA A 26 -5.43 -16.41 -4.07
CA ALA A 26 -4.25 -15.63 -3.72
C ALA A 26 -4.35 -14.18 -4.24
N ILE A 27 -4.90 -14.02 -5.44
CA ILE A 27 -5.16 -12.71 -6.03
C ILE A 27 -6.19 -11.95 -5.19
N GLU A 28 -7.30 -12.59 -4.84
CA GLU A 28 -8.36 -12.00 -4.00
C GLU A 28 -7.81 -11.58 -2.63
N ALA A 29 -6.99 -12.42 -2.00
CA ALA A 29 -6.35 -12.09 -0.73
C ALA A 29 -5.42 -10.87 -0.84
N LEU A 30 -4.66 -10.75 -1.93
CA LEU A 30 -3.79 -9.60 -2.18
C LEU A 30 -4.57 -8.28 -2.33
N PHE A 31 -5.72 -8.30 -3.03
CA PHE A 31 -6.58 -7.12 -3.18
C PHE A 31 -7.33 -6.78 -1.90
N SER A 32 -7.75 -7.78 -1.13
CA SER A 32 -8.47 -7.59 0.13
C SER A 32 -7.63 -6.86 1.21
N LEU A 33 -6.29 -6.97 1.16
CA LEU A 33 -5.40 -6.19 2.03
C LEU A 33 -5.50 -4.66 1.80
N HIS A 34 -5.78 -4.21 0.57
CA HIS A 34 -5.93 -2.78 0.25
C HIS A 34 -7.25 -2.19 0.74
N SER A 35 -8.23 -3.02 1.05
CA SER A 35 -9.51 -2.61 1.66
C SER A 35 -9.49 -2.63 3.20
N SER A 36 -8.31 -2.82 3.81
CA SER A 36 -8.18 -2.72 5.27
C SER A 36 -8.50 -1.30 5.76
N SER A 37 -9.11 -1.19 6.94
CA SER A 37 -9.55 0.07 7.57
C SER A 37 -8.46 1.12 7.76
N GLU A 38 -7.19 0.69 7.70
CA GLU A 38 -6.01 1.55 7.83
C GLU A 38 -5.61 2.23 6.50
N SER A 39 -6.26 1.88 5.38
CA SER A 39 -5.96 2.46 4.07
C SER A 39 -6.60 3.84 3.95
N MET A 40 -5.78 4.90 3.93
CA MET A 40 -6.25 6.25 3.60
C MET A 40 -6.67 6.32 2.13
N LEU A 41 -7.98 6.28 1.90
CA LEU A 41 -8.57 6.48 0.57
C LEU A 41 -8.71 7.98 0.30
N PHE A 42 -7.95 8.49 -0.65
CA PHE A 42 -8.13 9.84 -1.17
C PHE A 42 -9.08 9.79 -2.37
N HIS A 43 -10.23 10.45 -2.26
CA HIS A 43 -11.13 10.63 -3.40
C HIS A 43 -10.52 11.64 -4.38
N LEU A 44 -10.86 11.53 -5.66
CA LEU A 44 -10.49 12.58 -6.62
C LEU A 44 -11.18 13.89 -6.20
N PRO A 45 -10.46 15.02 -6.13
CA PRO A 45 -11.09 16.30 -5.83
C PRO A 45 -11.96 16.72 -7.02
N SER A 46 -13.09 17.34 -6.73
CA SER A 46 -14.01 17.87 -7.74
C SER A 46 -13.87 19.38 -7.94
N SER A 47 -13.03 20.04 -7.13
CA SER A 47 -12.74 21.47 -7.17
C SER A 47 -11.27 21.76 -6.84
N GLU A 48 -10.82 22.97 -7.17
CA GLU A 48 -9.47 23.44 -6.86
C GLU A 48 -9.28 23.60 -5.34
N GLU A 49 -10.32 24.09 -4.64
CA GLU A 49 -10.29 24.24 -3.19
C GLU A 49 -10.15 22.89 -2.46
N GLU A 50 -10.87 21.87 -2.92
CA GLU A 50 -10.73 20.50 -2.40
C GLU A 50 -9.34 19.93 -2.70
N TRP A 51 -8.78 20.21 -3.89
CA TRP A 51 -7.42 19.80 -4.22
C TRP A 51 -6.40 20.42 -3.26
N GLN A 52 -6.50 21.72 -2.97
CA GLN A 52 -5.59 22.38 -2.03
C GLN A 52 -5.69 21.77 -0.62
N GLN A 53 -6.91 21.50 -0.14
CA GLN A 53 -7.13 20.85 1.15
C GLN A 53 -6.56 19.43 1.21
N GLN A 54 -6.69 18.66 0.13
CA GLN A 54 -6.13 17.32 0.04
C GLN A 54 -4.60 17.34 -0.01
N ILE A 55 -4.01 18.23 -0.80
CA ILE A 55 -2.55 18.38 -0.89
C ILE A 55 -1.95 18.79 0.46
N GLU A 56 -2.62 19.66 1.21
CA GLU A 56 -2.17 20.05 2.56
C GLU A 56 -2.13 18.84 3.52
N GLN A 57 -3.11 17.94 3.43
CA GLN A 57 -3.17 16.71 4.22
C GLN A 57 -2.12 15.66 3.79
N ILE A 58 -1.87 15.55 2.47
CA ILE A 58 -0.94 14.55 1.90
C ILE A 58 0.52 14.97 2.10
N ARG A 59 0.84 16.26 2.04
CA ARG A 59 2.20 16.79 2.14
C ARG A 59 3.02 16.25 3.32
N PRO A 60 2.56 16.31 4.59
CA PRO A 60 3.34 15.81 5.72
C PRO A 60 3.57 14.30 5.67
N ILE A 61 2.65 13.53 5.06
CA ILE A 61 2.80 12.08 4.88
C ILE A 61 3.95 11.80 3.90
N LEU A 62 3.97 12.51 2.77
CA LEU A 62 5.02 12.38 1.76
C LEU A 62 6.39 12.77 2.30
N GLU A 63 6.47 13.85 3.08
CA GLU A 63 7.72 14.30 3.69
C GLU A 63 8.29 13.27 4.68
N ARG A 64 7.42 12.69 5.53
CA ARG A 64 7.80 11.62 6.47
C ARG A 64 8.32 10.38 5.74
N ASP A 65 7.65 9.97 4.67
CA ASP A 65 8.09 8.80 3.89
C ASP A 65 9.42 9.06 3.17
N GLN A 66 9.63 10.27 2.61
CA GLN A 66 10.91 10.66 2.04
C GLN A 66 12.04 10.66 3.07
N GLU A 67 11.79 11.15 4.29
CA GLU A 67 12.76 11.15 5.37
C GLU A 67 13.11 9.73 5.83
N ARG A 68 12.11 8.85 5.95
CA ARG A 68 12.32 7.43 6.26
C ARG A 68 13.20 6.75 5.23
N GLU A 69 12.99 7.00 3.95
CA GLU A 69 13.81 6.44 2.88
C GLU A 69 15.25 7.00 2.91
N ARG A 70 15.43 8.29 3.20
CA ARG A 70 16.78 8.88 3.39
C ARG A 70 17.52 8.24 4.57
N LEU A 71 16.83 8.00 5.68
CA LEU A 71 17.41 7.36 6.86
C LEU A 71 17.78 5.90 6.58
N LYS A 72 16.99 5.15 5.81
CA LYS A 72 17.36 3.80 5.36
C LYS A 72 18.61 3.82 4.49
N GLN A 73 18.72 4.77 3.57
CA GLN A 73 19.90 4.93 2.70
C GLN A 73 21.15 5.33 3.46
N GLN A 74 21.03 6.12 4.54
CA GLN A 74 22.16 6.48 5.41
C GLN A 74 22.58 5.33 6.34
N ASN A 75 21.64 4.51 6.79
CA ASN A 75 21.91 3.45 7.77
C ASN A 75 22.27 2.09 7.16
N GLY A 76 22.34 1.99 5.82
CA GLY A 76 22.95 0.86 5.11
C GLY A 76 22.42 -0.51 5.53
N GLU A 77 21.22 -0.88 5.07
CA GLU A 77 20.87 -2.28 4.84
C GLU A 77 21.62 -2.84 3.61
#